data_AF-A0A355VEJ6-F1
#
_entry.id   AF-A0A355VEJ6-F1
#
_cell.length_a   1.000
_cell.length_b   1.000
_cell.length_c   1.000
_cell.angle_alpha   90.00
_cell.angle_beta   90.00
_cell.angle_gamma   90.00
#
_symmetry.space_group_name_H-M   'P 1'
#
loop_
_entity.id
_entity.type
_entity.pdbx_description
1 polymer ?
#
loop_
_entity_poly.entity_id
_entity_poly.type
_entity_poly.pdbx_seq_one_letter_code
_entity_poly.pdbx_strand_id
1 'polypeptide(L)'
;MKPTFSFASLPLAALLLTTAFSALPLTQVHAQPPVQVPASAPAHVHPLPTLREQAAEQQAWLEARMDRVLPALMSEYGVDMWILSMREYAEDPVFWSITSPTTFAARRRSIYVMTLQPDGSVERLALGGSSQGGVFEAFRSTRPAPTQDTGELVGNEQWRLLRELIEDRNPDNIALNIDAEWAFSDGLHAGEREALEEALGPYVDRVIREPRLAMNYIALRIPEMMPRYRKIMETVHSVISEAFSNAVITPGETTTEDVIWWMRERVQDLGYQVWFQPSVDVSRQGDGRISGNTVIQPGDLLWTDFGVVAMNLHTDTQ
;
A
#
# COMPACT_ATOMS: atom_id res chain seq x y z
N MET A 1 -57.09 -26.27 -39.10
CA MET A 1 -56.89 -27.64 -38.59
C MET A 1 -55.61 -27.66 -37.79
N LYS A 2 -55.71 -27.64 -36.46
CA LYS A 2 -54.57 -27.77 -35.53
C LYS A 2 -54.37 -29.27 -35.25
N PRO A 3 -53.17 -29.85 -35.41
CA PRO A 3 -52.92 -31.20 -34.98
C PRO A 3 -52.56 -31.21 -33.48
N THR A 4 -53.33 -31.97 -32.73
CA THR A 4 -53.10 -32.37 -31.34
C THR A 4 -51.97 -33.38 -31.26
N PHE A 5 -50.93 -33.09 -30.49
CA PHE A 5 -49.98 -34.10 -30.02
C PHE A 5 -50.12 -34.25 -28.50
N SER A 6 -50.49 -35.47 -28.12
CA SER A 6 -50.56 -35.98 -26.75
C SER A 6 -49.14 -36.30 -26.27
N PHE A 7 -48.73 -35.73 -25.14
CA PHE A 7 -47.53 -36.14 -24.42
C PHE A 7 -47.92 -36.91 -23.16
N ALA A 8 -47.43 -38.14 -23.10
CA ALA A 8 -47.58 -39.05 -21.98
C ALA A 8 -46.91 -38.50 -20.71
N SER A 9 -47.62 -38.61 -19.60
CA SER A 9 -47.15 -38.30 -18.25
C SER A 9 -46.14 -39.36 -17.76
N LEU A 10 -44.87 -38.97 -17.66
CA LEU A 10 -43.85 -39.69 -16.88
C LEU A 10 -43.94 -39.28 -15.41
N PRO A 11 -43.71 -40.19 -14.44
CA PRO A 11 -43.76 -39.85 -13.03
C PRO A 11 -42.52 -39.05 -12.65
N LEU A 12 -42.75 -37.87 -12.07
CA LEU A 12 -41.73 -36.99 -11.50
C LEU A 12 -41.15 -37.66 -10.25
N ALA A 13 -40.04 -38.40 -10.39
CA ALA A 13 -39.25 -38.82 -9.25
C ALA A 13 -38.56 -37.57 -8.68
N ALA A 14 -39.09 -37.05 -7.57
CA ALA A 14 -38.49 -35.96 -6.82
C ALA A 14 -37.16 -36.43 -6.20
N LEU A 15 -36.05 -36.10 -6.85
CA LEU A 15 -34.72 -36.23 -6.27
C LEU A 15 -34.53 -35.08 -5.27
N LEU A 16 -34.78 -35.35 -3.99
CA LEU A 16 -34.44 -34.45 -2.89
C LEU A 16 -32.91 -34.35 -2.79
N LEU A 17 -32.30 -33.40 -3.52
CA LEU A 17 -30.96 -32.92 -3.18
C LEU A 17 -31.09 -32.11 -1.88
N THR A 18 -30.75 -32.74 -0.76
CA THR A 18 -30.44 -32.02 0.48
C THR A 18 -29.15 -31.24 0.25
N THR A 19 -29.27 -29.97 -0.14
CA THR A 19 -28.18 -29.00 -0.06
C THR A 19 -27.91 -28.75 1.42
N ALA A 20 -26.87 -29.39 1.96
CA ALA A 20 -26.32 -29.01 3.25
C ALA A 20 -25.65 -27.64 3.07
N PHE A 21 -26.41 -26.57 3.33
CA PHE A 21 -25.83 -25.26 3.59
C PHE A 21 -25.03 -25.38 4.89
N SER A 22 -23.72 -25.56 4.78
CA SER A 22 -22.80 -25.30 5.88
C SER A 22 -22.90 -23.81 6.19
N ALA A 23 -23.74 -23.46 7.16
CA ALA A 23 -23.78 -22.13 7.73
C ALA A 23 -22.39 -21.86 8.33
N LEU A 24 -21.56 -21.11 7.62
CA LEU A 24 -20.37 -20.50 8.21
C LEU A 24 -20.86 -19.70 9.42
N PRO A 25 -20.29 -19.91 10.62
CA PRO A 25 -20.68 -19.12 11.77
C PRO A 25 -20.37 -17.66 11.45
N LEU A 26 -21.42 -16.83 11.40
CA LEU A 26 -21.29 -15.38 11.42
C LEU A 26 -20.59 -15.03 12.74
N THR A 27 -19.27 -14.92 12.71
CA THR A 27 -18.51 -14.29 13.79
C THR A 27 -19.00 -12.85 13.86
N GLN A 28 -19.82 -12.56 14.87
CA GLN A 28 -20.21 -11.20 15.19
C GLN A 28 -18.93 -10.40 15.39
N VAL A 29 -18.63 -9.49 14.46
CA VAL A 29 -17.60 -8.47 14.63
C VAL A 29 -18.07 -7.61 15.80
N HIS A 30 -17.63 -7.95 17.00
CA HIS A 30 -17.84 -7.11 18.16
C HIS A 30 -16.96 -5.88 17.93
N ALA A 31 -17.59 -4.73 17.74
CA ALA A 31 -16.89 -3.45 17.87
C ALA A 31 -16.14 -3.48 19.21
N GLN A 32 -14.85 -3.10 19.20
CA GLN A 32 -14.13 -2.98 20.45
C GLN A 32 -14.91 -2.03 21.38
N PRO A 33 -15.17 -2.41 22.64
CA PRO A 33 -15.77 -1.49 23.58
C PRO A 33 -14.90 -0.23 23.65
N PRO A 34 -15.50 0.97 23.74
CA PRO A 34 -14.73 2.20 23.80
C PRO A 34 -13.74 2.14 24.95
N VAL A 35 -12.46 2.28 24.61
CA VAL A 35 -11.39 2.35 25.61
C VAL A 35 -11.54 3.69 26.32
N GLN A 36 -11.96 3.66 27.58
CA GLN A 36 -11.98 4.85 28.44
C GLN A 36 -10.54 5.19 28.83
N VAL A 37 -9.98 6.21 28.19
CA VAL A 37 -8.69 6.78 28.59
C VAL A 37 -8.94 7.72 29.77
N PRO A 38 -8.36 7.48 30.95
CA PRO A 38 -8.53 8.37 32.10
C PRO A 38 -8.09 9.80 31.74
N ALA A 39 -8.83 10.82 32.21
CA ALA A 39 -8.45 12.22 32.01
C ALA A 39 -7.07 12.58 32.61
N SER A 40 -6.56 11.75 33.52
CA SER A 40 -5.24 11.88 34.14
C SER A 40 -4.16 10.99 33.50
N ALA A 41 -4.47 10.27 32.41
CA ALA A 41 -3.47 9.49 31.71
C ALA A 41 -2.44 10.46 31.11
N PRO A 42 -1.15 10.33 31.45
CA PRO A 42 -0.14 11.20 30.87
C PRO A 42 -0.13 11.04 29.35
N ALA A 43 0.06 12.14 28.64
CA ALA A 43 0.41 12.10 27.24
C ALA A 43 1.79 11.42 27.11
N HIS A 44 1.88 10.33 26.35
CA HIS A 44 3.12 9.57 26.20
C HIS A 44 3.62 9.69 24.76
N VAL A 45 4.78 10.32 24.62
CA VAL A 45 5.56 10.26 23.39
C VAL A 45 6.35 8.97 23.38
N HIS A 46 6.15 8.14 22.36
CA HIS A 46 6.92 6.94 22.12
C HIS A 46 8.06 7.25 21.14
N PRO A 47 9.34 7.24 21.58
CA PRO A 47 10.44 7.40 20.66
C PRO A 47 10.42 6.31 19.58
N LEU A 48 10.74 6.70 18.34
CA LEU A 48 10.98 5.73 17.29
C LEU A 48 12.20 4.87 17.64
N PRO A 49 12.23 3.58 17.24
CA PRO A 49 13.41 2.75 17.38
C PRO A 49 14.60 3.33 16.63
N THR A 50 15.79 2.78 16.85
CA THR A 50 16.93 3.11 16.01
C THR A 50 16.65 2.75 14.55
N LEU A 51 17.27 3.45 13.59
CA LEU A 51 17.08 3.17 12.15
C LEU A 51 17.35 1.70 11.78
N ARG A 52 18.26 1.03 12.49
CA ARG A 52 18.55 -0.39 12.28
C ARG A 52 17.41 -1.30 12.71
N GLU A 53 16.79 -1.00 13.85
CA GLU A 53 15.61 -1.72 14.35
C GLU A 53 14.39 -1.45 13.46
N GLN A 54 14.22 -0.19 13.02
CA GLN A 54 13.16 0.16 12.07
C GLN A 54 13.31 -0.65 10.76
N ALA A 55 14.51 -0.70 10.19
CA ALA A 55 14.78 -1.46 8.99
C ALA A 55 14.53 -2.97 9.18
N ALA A 56 14.93 -3.55 10.32
CA ALA A 56 14.67 -4.96 10.60
C ALA A 56 13.16 -5.25 10.71
N GLU A 57 12.40 -4.40 11.41
CA GLU A 57 10.96 -4.53 11.59
C GLU A 57 10.19 -4.36 10.26
N GLN A 58 10.53 -3.34 9.48
CA GLN A 58 9.92 -3.12 8.16
C GLN A 58 10.27 -4.22 7.16
N GLN A 59 11.50 -4.76 7.19
CA GLN A 59 11.89 -5.88 6.33
C GLN A 59 11.09 -7.14 6.67
N ALA A 60 10.91 -7.44 7.96
CA ALA A 60 10.06 -8.55 8.39
C ALA A 60 8.59 -8.38 7.95
N TRP A 61 8.06 -7.15 7.99
CA TRP A 61 6.71 -6.88 7.47
C TRP A 61 6.62 -7.03 5.96
N LEU A 62 7.64 -6.59 5.23
CA LEU A 62 7.71 -6.76 3.77
C LEU A 62 7.68 -8.24 3.42
N GLU A 63 8.56 -9.05 4.00
CA GLU A 63 8.60 -10.51 3.82
C GLU A 63 7.23 -11.12 4.09
N ALA A 64 6.65 -10.81 5.24
CA ALA A 64 5.38 -11.40 5.64
C ALA A 64 4.19 -10.93 4.78
N ARG A 65 4.26 -9.75 4.15
CA ARG A 65 3.27 -9.29 3.15
C ARG A 65 3.47 -9.99 1.80
N MET A 66 4.72 -10.13 1.35
CA MET A 66 5.05 -10.82 0.11
C MET A 66 4.72 -12.32 0.17
N ASP A 67 4.78 -12.93 1.36
CA ASP A 67 4.50 -14.36 1.54
C ASP A 67 3.02 -14.68 1.81
N ARG A 68 2.25 -13.71 2.32
CA ARG A 68 0.85 -13.95 2.76
C ARG A 68 -0.19 -13.13 2.00
N VAL A 69 0.08 -11.85 1.76
CA VAL A 69 -0.88 -10.93 1.13
C VAL A 69 -0.83 -11.04 -0.38
N LEU A 70 0.38 -10.98 -0.96
CA LEU A 70 0.55 -11.03 -2.42
C LEU A 70 -0.06 -12.31 -3.03
N PRO A 71 0.23 -13.53 -2.52
CA PRO A 71 -0.34 -14.75 -3.11
C PRO A 71 -1.85 -14.83 -2.97
N ALA A 72 -2.39 -14.39 -1.82
CA ALA A 72 -3.83 -14.35 -1.59
C ALA A 72 -4.53 -13.44 -2.60
N LEU A 73 -4.00 -12.24 -2.85
CA LEU A 73 -4.60 -11.29 -3.81
C LEU A 73 -4.46 -11.75 -5.26
N MET A 74 -3.30 -12.29 -5.66
CA MET A 74 -3.11 -12.83 -7.01
C MET A 74 -4.10 -13.99 -7.27
N SER A 75 -4.28 -14.87 -6.29
CA SER A 75 -5.25 -15.96 -6.39
C SER A 75 -6.70 -15.44 -6.39
N GLU A 76 -7.05 -14.50 -5.50
CA GLU A 76 -8.40 -13.92 -5.40
C GLU A 76 -8.84 -13.23 -6.69
N TYR A 77 -7.93 -12.51 -7.34
CA TYR A 77 -8.22 -11.80 -8.60
C TYR A 77 -7.90 -12.60 -9.86
N GLY A 78 -7.45 -13.85 -9.72
CA GLY A 78 -7.13 -14.71 -10.85
C GLY A 78 -6.01 -14.14 -11.74
N VAL A 79 -5.00 -13.51 -11.13
CA VAL A 79 -3.84 -12.95 -11.81
C VAL A 79 -2.69 -13.95 -11.80
N ASP A 80 -2.30 -14.43 -12.97
CA ASP A 80 -1.23 -15.44 -13.09
C ASP A 80 0.16 -14.79 -13.02
N MET A 81 0.31 -13.62 -13.65
CA MET A 81 1.54 -12.86 -13.65
C MET A 81 1.26 -11.39 -13.43
N TRP A 82 2.00 -10.76 -12.53
CA TRP A 82 1.98 -9.31 -12.33
C TRP A 82 3.37 -8.75 -12.62
N ILE A 83 3.43 -7.76 -13.54
CA ILE A 83 4.67 -7.12 -13.93
C ILE A 83 4.64 -5.66 -13.51
N LEU A 84 5.65 -5.27 -12.72
CA LEU A 84 5.93 -3.88 -12.39
C LEU A 84 7.20 -3.48 -13.14
N SER A 85 7.07 -2.62 -14.14
CA SER A 85 8.21 -2.01 -14.86
C SER A 85 8.23 -0.52 -14.58
N MET A 86 9.37 -0.04 -14.09
CA MET A 86 9.55 1.38 -13.82
C MET A 86 10.98 1.84 -14.08
N ARG A 87 11.14 3.16 -14.15
CA ARG A 87 12.43 3.81 -14.26
C ARG A 87 12.75 4.60 -12.99
N GLU A 88 14.02 4.87 -12.76
CA GLU A 88 14.48 5.82 -11.75
C GLU A 88 13.75 7.16 -11.92
N TYR A 89 13.25 7.72 -10.82
CA TYR A 89 12.42 8.94 -10.78
C TYR A 89 11.02 8.81 -11.38
N ALA A 90 10.60 7.60 -11.72
CA ALA A 90 9.34 7.28 -12.38
C ALA A 90 8.79 5.94 -11.85
N GLU A 91 8.87 5.75 -10.53
CA GLU A 91 8.43 4.56 -9.82
C GLU A 91 6.91 4.34 -9.91
N ASP A 92 6.52 3.09 -10.08
CA ASP A 92 5.13 2.67 -9.88
C ASP A 92 4.71 2.92 -8.41
N PRO A 93 3.49 3.41 -8.11
CA PRO A 93 3.03 3.60 -6.73
C PRO A 93 3.19 2.37 -5.82
N VAL A 94 3.08 1.16 -6.38
CA VAL A 94 3.27 -0.11 -5.67
C VAL A 94 4.72 -0.30 -5.21
N PHE A 95 5.70 0.31 -5.89
CA PHE A 95 7.12 0.19 -5.58
C PHE A 95 7.43 0.41 -4.10
N TRP A 96 6.86 1.45 -3.50
CA TRP A 96 7.06 1.81 -2.09
C TRP A 96 6.43 0.81 -1.10
N SER A 97 5.64 -0.13 -1.60
CA SER A 97 5.02 -1.21 -0.82
C SER A 97 5.71 -2.56 -0.98
N ILE A 98 6.56 -2.76 -2.00
CA ILE A 98 7.27 -4.03 -2.30
C ILE A 98 8.78 -3.95 -2.11
N THR A 99 9.29 -2.83 -1.59
CA THR A 99 10.73 -2.55 -1.50
C THR A 99 11.26 -2.63 -0.08
N SER A 100 12.54 -2.99 0.03
CA SER A 100 13.25 -3.01 1.31
C SER A 100 13.28 -1.61 1.93
N PRO A 101 13.21 -1.48 3.27
CA PRO A 101 13.36 -0.19 3.95
C PRO A 101 14.72 0.49 3.72
N THR A 102 15.70 -0.22 3.15
CA THR A 102 17.01 0.33 2.79
C THR A 102 17.10 0.77 1.32
N THR A 103 16.03 0.58 0.54
CA THR A 103 15.95 1.00 -0.85
C THR A 103 15.57 2.47 -0.92
N PHE A 104 16.40 3.25 -1.61
CA PHE A 104 16.16 4.69 -1.81
C PHE A 104 15.20 4.99 -2.97
N ALA A 105 15.40 4.33 -4.11
CA ALA A 105 14.65 4.55 -5.36
C ALA A 105 14.81 3.33 -6.29
N ALA A 106 14.02 3.29 -7.37
CA ALA A 106 14.30 2.34 -8.44
C ALA A 106 15.67 2.65 -9.05
N ARG A 107 16.40 1.64 -9.52
CA ARG A 107 17.70 1.84 -10.18
C ARG A 107 17.55 1.65 -11.67
N ARG A 108 17.88 2.68 -12.47
CA ARG A 108 17.76 2.68 -13.94
C ARG A 108 16.38 2.18 -14.40
N ARG A 109 16.29 0.98 -14.96
CA ARG A 109 15.03 0.25 -15.19
C ARG A 109 15.00 -0.95 -14.27
N SER A 110 13.97 -1.03 -13.44
CA SER A 110 13.70 -2.16 -12.56
C SER A 110 12.41 -2.82 -12.99
N ILE A 111 12.47 -4.13 -13.29
CA ILE A 111 11.30 -4.92 -13.64
C ILE A 111 11.15 -6.01 -12.59
N TYR A 112 10.06 -5.96 -11.82
CA TYR A 112 9.68 -7.04 -10.91
C TYR A 112 8.57 -7.86 -11.54
N VAL A 113 8.79 -9.17 -11.58
CA VAL A 113 7.82 -10.14 -12.12
C VAL A 113 7.41 -11.05 -10.98
N MET A 114 6.10 -11.10 -10.73
CA MET A 114 5.50 -11.96 -9.73
C MET A 114 4.61 -12.96 -10.45
N THR A 115 4.88 -14.25 -10.30
CA THR A 115 4.16 -15.32 -11.00
C THR A 115 3.51 -16.25 -9.98
N LEU A 116 2.18 -16.38 -10.03
CA LEU A 116 1.43 -17.33 -9.21
C LEU A 116 1.75 -18.76 -9.65
N GLN A 117 2.13 -19.59 -8.69
CA GLN A 117 2.49 -20.98 -8.92
C GLN A 117 1.28 -21.91 -8.67
N PRO A 118 1.26 -23.12 -9.25
CA PRO A 118 0.18 -24.08 -9.05
C PRO A 118 -0.05 -24.49 -7.59
N ASP A 119 0.96 -24.36 -6.72
CA ASP A 119 0.86 -24.64 -5.29
C ASP A 119 0.34 -23.45 -4.46
N GLY A 120 -0.01 -22.34 -5.12
CA GLY A 120 -0.49 -21.10 -4.51
C GLY A 120 0.62 -20.18 -3.98
N SER A 121 1.90 -20.55 -4.12
CA SER A 121 3.02 -19.63 -3.84
C SER A 121 3.22 -18.63 -4.99
N VAL A 122 4.04 -17.60 -4.76
CA VAL A 122 4.39 -16.62 -5.79
C VAL A 122 5.89 -16.62 -5.99
N GLU A 123 6.32 -16.94 -7.21
CA GLU A 123 7.69 -16.72 -7.67
C GLU A 123 7.91 -15.22 -7.86
N ARG A 124 9.03 -14.71 -7.35
CA ARG A 124 9.32 -13.27 -7.29
C ARG A 124 10.69 -13.02 -7.92
N LEU A 125 10.69 -12.54 -9.16
CA LEU A 125 11.91 -12.30 -9.93
C LEU A 125 12.15 -10.80 -10.15
N ALA A 126 13.41 -10.40 -10.07
CA ALA A 126 13.89 -9.06 -10.36
C ALA A 126 14.79 -9.09 -11.60
N LEU A 127 14.34 -8.47 -12.69
CA LEU A 127 15.14 -8.21 -13.88
C LEU A 127 15.66 -6.78 -13.78
N GLY A 128 16.92 -6.63 -13.41
CA GLY A 128 17.44 -5.36 -12.90
C GLY A 128 16.92 -5.06 -11.49
N GLY A 129 17.22 -3.87 -10.97
CA GLY A 129 16.89 -3.53 -9.58
C GLY A 129 17.64 -4.38 -8.55
N SER A 130 17.18 -4.35 -7.30
CA SER A 130 17.79 -5.09 -6.19
C SER A 130 16.90 -6.25 -5.73
N SER A 131 17.45 -7.19 -4.96
CA SER A 131 16.67 -8.29 -4.35
C SER A 131 15.68 -7.83 -3.27
N GLN A 132 15.67 -6.53 -2.94
CA GLN A 132 14.81 -5.94 -1.91
C GLN A 132 14.93 -6.66 -0.55
N GLY A 133 16.17 -6.93 -0.13
CA GLY A 133 16.43 -7.66 1.11
C GLY A 133 16.18 -9.16 1.03
N GLY A 134 16.07 -9.72 -0.18
CA GLY A 134 15.92 -11.15 -0.42
C GLY A 134 14.51 -11.60 -0.80
N VAL A 135 13.54 -10.69 -0.87
CA VAL A 135 12.16 -11.02 -1.30
C VAL A 135 12.01 -11.19 -2.81
N PHE A 136 12.99 -10.74 -3.60
CA PHE A 136 13.10 -11.05 -5.03
C PHE A 136 14.42 -11.76 -5.33
N GLU A 137 14.35 -12.77 -6.19
CA GLU A 137 15.53 -13.40 -6.78
C GLU A 137 15.96 -12.66 -8.04
N ALA A 138 17.27 -12.40 -8.18
CA ALA A 138 17.78 -11.72 -9.37
C ALA A 138 17.76 -12.66 -10.57
N PHE A 139 17.00 -12.31 -11.60
CA PHE A 139 16.94 -13.06 -12.85
C PHE A 139 17.93 -12.46 -13.86
N ARG A 140 18.93 -13.25 -14.26
CA ARG A 140 20.07 -12.79 -15.07
C ARG A 140 20.21 -13.61 -16.35
N SER A 141 20.61 -12.93 -17.43
CA SER A 141 20.98 -13.58 -18.69
C SER A 141 22.23 -14.43 -18.48
N THR A 142 22.23 -15.65 -19.01
CA THR A 142 23.41 -16.55 -19.02
C THR A 142 24.34 -16.27 -20.21
N ARG A 143 23.97 -15.34 -21.09
CA ARG A 143 24.76 -15.00 -22.26
C ARG A 143 25.90 -14.05 -21.89
N PRO A 144 27.07 -14.14 -22.57
CA PRO A 144 28.19 -13.25 -22.29
C PRO A 144 27.78 -11.80 -22.53
N ALA A 145 27.89 -10.95 -21.52
CA ALA A 145 27.73 -9.52 -21.71
C ALA A 145 28.89 -9.00 -22.59
N PRO A 146 28.64 -8.12 -23.58
CA PRO A 146 29.70 -7.66 -24.49
C PRO A 146 30.85 -6.91 -23.79
N THR A 147 30.68 -6.48 -22.53
CA THR A 147 31.66 -5.62 -21.85
C THR A 147 31.90 -5.84 -20.35
N GLN A 148 31.18 -6.71 -19.61
CA GLN A 148 31.46 -6.97 -18.18
C GLN A 148 30.97 -8.33 -17.67
N ASP A 149 31.81 -9.08 -16.95
CA ASP A 149 31.49 -10.39 -16.34
C ASP A 149 30.35 -10.36 -15.29
N THR A 150 29.84 -9.17 -14.92
CA THR A 150 28.75 -8.99 -13.94
C THR A 150 27.75 -7.87 -14.30
N GLY A 151 27.80 -7.34 -15.53
CA GLY A 151 27.10 -6.09 -15.87
C GLY A 151 25.57 -6.22 -15.85
N GLU A 152 24.90 -5.37 -15.07
CA GLU A 152 23.44 -5.17 -15.10
C GLU A 152 22.92 -5.15 -16.55
N LEU A 153 21.78 -5.80 -16.80
CA LEU A 153 21.18 -5.86 -18.13
C LEU A 153 20.67 -4.47 -18.50
N VAL A 154 21.35 -3.78 -19.41
CA VAL A 154 20.95 -2.46 -19.91
C VAL A 154 20.41 -2.59 -21.33
N GLY A 155 19.25 -1.98 -21.59
CA GLY A 155 18.67 -1.87 -22.93
C GLY A 155 17.87 -3.12 -23.36
N ASN A 156 17.93 -3.46 -24.65
CA ASN A 156 17.11 -4.51 -25.28
C ASN A 156 17.27 -5.90 -24.66
N GLU A 157 18.40 -6.14 -23.98
CA GLU A 157 18.68 -7.41 -23.32
C GLU A 157 17.70 -7.71 -22.18
N GLN A 158 17.35 -6.69 -21.38
CA GLN A 158 16.43 -6.84 -20.25
C GLN A 158 15.02 -7.19 -20.75
N TRP A 159 14.60 -6.57 -21.86
CA TRP A 159 13.33 -6.89 -22.52
C TRP A 159 13.29 -8.29 -23.12
N ARG A 160 14.40 -8.72 -23.73
CA ARG A 160 14.49 -10.09 -24.26
C ARG A 160 14.45 -11.13 -23.15
N LEU A 161 15.12 -10.86 -22.03
CA LEU A 161 15.07 -11.76 -20.87
C LEU A 161 13.66 -11.82 -20.26
N LEU A 162 12.96 -10.68 -20.20
CA LEU A 162 11.55 -10.64 -19.79
C LEU A 162 10.70 -11.52 -20.71
N ARG A 163 10.93 -11.45 -22.02
CA ARG A 163 10.23 -12.30 -22.98
C ARG A 163 10.46 -13.79 -22.71
N GLU A 164 11.72 -14.20 -22.55
CA GLU A 164 12.05 -15.61 -22.28
C GLU A 164 11.39 -16.11 -20.99
N LEU A 165 11.38 -15.29 -19.93
CA LEU A 165 10.67 -15.60 -18.70
C LEU A 165 9.19 -15.84 -18.95
N ILE A 166 8.53 -14.95 -19.70
CA ILE A 166 7.10 -15.07 -20.02
C ILE A 166 6.82 -16.30 -20.88
N GLU A 167 7.70 -16.62 -21.83
CA GLU A 167 7.58 -17.83 -22.67
C GLU A 167 7.70 -19.11 -21.82
N ASP A 168 8.66 -19.15 -20.89
CA ASP A 168 8.88 -20.30 -20.00
C ASP A 168 7.73 -20.50 -19.01
N ARG A 169 7.16 -19.42 -18.46
CA ARG A 169 6.05 -19.49 -17.50
C ARG A 169 4.68 -19.62 -18.17
N ASN A 170 4.55 -19.09 -19.40
CA ASN A 170 3.34 -19.11 -20.22
C ASN A 170 2.04 -18.78 -19.44
N PRO A 171 1.94 -17.60 -18.78
CA PRO A 171 0.78 -17.23 -17.97
C PRO A 171 -0.47 -17.02 -18.84
N ASP A 172 -1.67 -17.38 -18.35
CA ASP A 172 -2.92 -17.16 -19.12
C ASP A 172 -3.28 -15.66 -19.16
N ASN A 173 -2.89 -14.89 -18.13
CA ASN A 173 -3.04 -13.44 -18.09
C ASN A 173 -1.85 -12.72 -17.42
N ILE A 174 -1.65 -11.45 -17.80
CA ILE A 174 -0.57 -10.58 -17.30
C ILE A 174 -1.19 -9.27 -16.82
N ALA A 175 -1.18 -9.01 -15.51
CA ALA A 175 -1.62 -7.74 -14.96
C ALA A 175 -0.54 -6.67 -15.13
N LEU A 176 -0.95 -5.49 -15.62
CA LEU A 176 -0.15 -4.27 -15.66
C LEU A 176 -0.89 -3.13 -14.94
N ASN A 177 -0.14 -2.26 -14.26
CA ASN A 177 -0.65 -1.06 -13.60
C ASN A 177 -0.82 0.08 -14.61
N ILE A 178 -1.88 0.01 -15.41
CA ILE A 178 -2.23 0.95 -16.50
C ILE A 178 -3.71 1.38 -16.42
N ASP A 179 -4.23 1.47 -15.19
CA ASP A 179 -5.62 1.84 -14.93
C ASP A 179 -5.87 3.34 -15.22
N ALA A 180 -7.05 3.69 -15.73
CA ALA A 180 -7.35 5.08 -16.09
C ALA A 180 -8.02 5.88 -14.96
N GLU A 181 -8.50 5.22 -13.92
CA GLU A 181 -9.28 5.82 -12.83
C GLU A 181 -8.52 5.79 -11.51
N TRP A 182 -7.84 4.68 -11.21
CA TRP A 182 -7.18 4.43 -9.94
C TRP A 182 -5.69 4.73 -10.03
N ALA A 183 -5.29 5.91 -9.55
CA ALA A 183 -3.90 6.37 -9.60
C ALA A 183 -2.89 5.39 -8.96
N PHE A 184 -3.27 4.67 -7.91
CA PHE A 184 -2.42 3.65 -7.27
C PHE A 184 -2.24 2.36 -8.10
N SER A 185 -2.91 2.27 -9.25
CA SER A 185 -2.85 1.19 -10.23
C SER A 185 -2.48 1.70 -11.63
N ASP A 186 -1.92 2.91 -11.71
CA ASP A 186 -1.50 3.58 -12.95
C ASP A 186 -0.03 4.04 -12.85
N GLY A 187 0.88 3.09 -12.59
CA GLY A 187 2.30 3.40 -12.38
C GLY A 187 3.16 3.39 -13.64
N LEU A 188 2.62 2.86 -14.75
CA LEU A 188 3.34 2.73 -16.01
C LEU A 188 3.26 4.02 -16.84
N HIS A 189 4.32 4.82 -16.78
CA HIS A 189 4.49 5.97 -17.65
C HIS A 189 4.39 5.58 -19.14
N ALA A 190 3.81 6.45 -19.97
CA ALA A 190 3.49 6.16 -21.38
C ALA A 190 4.63 5.50 -22.17
N GLY A 191 5.85 6.06 -22.14
CA GLY A 191 6.99 5.48 -22.87
C GLY A 191 7.52 4.16 -22.29
N GLU A 192 7.33 3.92 -20.99
CA GLU A 192 7.67 2.63 -20.37
C GLU A 192 6.64 1.56 -20.73
N ARG A 193 5.35 1.94 -20.78
CA ARG A 193 4.26 1.10 -21.26
C ARG A 193 4.46 0.67 -22.70
N GLU A 194 4.75 1.62 -23.60
CA GLU A 194 4.99 1.30 -25.03
C GLU A 194 6.15 0.31 -25.19
N ALA A 195 7.26 0.55 -24.50
CA ALA A 195 8.42 -0.34 -24.53
C ALA A 195 8.12 -1.73 -23.94
N LEU A 196 7.34 -1.79 -22.85
CA LEU A 196 6.90 -3.05 -22.25
C LEU A 196 5.96 -3.81 -23.18
N GLU A 197 4.95 -3.17 -23.76
CA GLU A 197 4.00 -3.81 -24.69
C GLU A 197 4.70 -4.35 -25.94
N GLU A 198 5.68 -3.61 -26.50
CA GLU A 198 6.56 -4.11 -27.57
C GLU A 198 7.34 -5.35 -27.10
N ALA A 199 7.92 -5.29 -25.89
CA ALA A 199 8.62 -6.39 -25.25
C ALA A 199 7.71 -7.55 -24.80
N LEU A 200 6.38 -7.39 -24.82
CA LEU A 200 5.36 -8.44 -24.61
C LEU A 200 4.87 -9.08 -25.90
N GLY A 201 4.99 -8.43 -27.07
CA GLY A 201 4.77 -9.05 -28.39
C GLY A 201 3.43 -9.82 -28.44
N PRO A 202 3.37 -11.10 -28.86
CA PRO A 202 2.11 -11.87 -28.84
C PRO A 202 1.43 -12.00 -27.47
N TYR A 203 2.15 -11.85 -26.35
CA TYR A 203 1.56 -11.90 -25.00
C TYR A 203 0.85 -10.59 -24.63
N VAL A 204 0.94 -9.54 -25.45
CA VAL A 204 0.18 -8.31 -25.23
C VAL A 204 -1.34 -8.58 -25.21
N ASP A 205 -1.80 -9.58 -25.96
CA ASP A 205 -3.20 -10.02 -25.99
C ASP A 205 -3.67 -10.65 -24.67
N ARG A 206 -2.72 -11.00 -23.78
CA ARG A 206 -2.99 -11.54 -22.43
C ARG A 206 -2.94 -10.47 -21.34
N VAL A 207 -2.64 -9.22 -21.70
CA VAL A 207 -2.58 -8.12 -20.73
C VAL A 207 -3.98 -7.80 -20.21
N ILE A 208 -4.12 -7.76 -18.89
CA ILE A 208 -5.34 -7.36 -18.21
C ILE A 208 -5.11 -6.14 -17.32
N ARG A 209 -6.19 -5.42 -17.05
CA ARG A 209 -6.25 -4.35 -16.06
C ARG A 209 -7.03 -4.85 -14.86
N GLU A 210 -6.32 -5.08 -13.77
CA GLU A 210 -6.93 -5.46 -12.50
C GLU A 210 -6.47 -4.49 -11.42
N PRO A 211 -7.11 -3.31 -11.29
CA PRO A 211 -6.66 -2.27 -10.38
C PRO A 211 -6.73 -2.71 -8.90
N ARG A 212 -7.61 -3.65 -8.56
CA ARG A 212 -7.77 -4.09 -7.17
C ARG A 212 -6.51 -4.80 -6.65
N LEU A 213 -5.71 -5.44 -7.52
CA LEU A 213 -4.47 -6.08 -7.10
C LEU A 213 -3.48 -5.07 -6.50
N ALA A 214 -3.17 -4.01 -7.24
CA ALA A 214 -2.25 -2.97 -6.78
C ALA A 214 -2.82 -2.20 -5.57
N MET A 215 -4.09 -1.76 -5.64
CA MET A 215 -4.74 -1.03 -4.55
C MET A 215 -4.77 -1.84 -3.26
N ASN A 216 -5.24 -3.08 -3.31
CA ASN A 216 -5.40 -3.90 -2.11
C ASN A 216 -4.05 -4.37 -1.59
N TYR A 217 -3.06 -4.59 -2.45
CA TYR A 217 -1.71 -4.87 -1.96
C TYR A 217 -1.17 -3.69 -1.14
N ILE A 218 -1.30 -2.45 -1.63
CA ILE A 218 -0.89 -1.23 -0.89
C ILE A 218 -1.71 -1.08 0.41
N ALA A 219 -3.02 -1.28 0.35
CA ALA A 219 -3.94 -1.01 1.45
C ALA A 219 -3.87 -2.04 2.59
N LEU A 220 -3.73 -3.33 2.26
CA LEU A 220 -3.81 -4.40 3.24
C LEU A 220 -2.60 -4.40 4.18
N ARG A 221 -2.91 -4.31 5.48
CA ARG A 221 -1.94 -4.35 6.57
C ARG A 221 -1.99 -5.71 7.25
N ILE A 222 -0.82 -6.17 7.67
CA ILE A 222 -0.69 -7.38 8.47
C ILE A 222 -0.86 -7.04 9.96
N PRO A 223 -1.40 -7.95 10.80
CA PRO A 223 -1.61 -7.68 12.23
C PRO A 223 -0.33 -7.27 12.97
N GLU A 224 0.84 -7.73 12.52
CA GLU A 224 2.14 -7.45 13.12
C GLU A 224 2.56 -5.97 13.02
N MET A 225 1.92 -5.18 12.14
CA MET A 225 2.15 -3.72 12.03
C MET A 225 1.39 -2.93 13.11
N MET A 226 0.30 -3.51 13.64
CA MET A 226 -0.62 -2.82 14.54
C MET A 226 0.00 -2.38 15.88
N PRO A 227 0.88 -3.17 16.54
CA PRO A 227 1.56 -2.71 17.76
C PRO A 227 2.39 -1.44 17.55
N ARG A 228 3.06 -1.31 16.39
CA ARG A 228 3.81 -0.08 16.05
C ARG A 228 2.85 1.07 15.78
N TYR A 229 1.80 0.82 15.00
CA TYR A 229 0.80 1.83 14.66
C TYR A 229 0.15 2.44 15.91
N ARG A 230 -0.20 1.64 16.92
CA ARG A 230 -0.75 2.13 18.19
C ARG A 230 0.19 3.09 18.92
N LYS A 231 1.48 2.77 18.99
CA LYS A 231 2.49 3.66 19.60
C LYS A 231 2.64 4.97 18.83
N ILE A 232 2.57 4.90 17.50
CA ILE A 232 2.57 6.10 16.65
C ILE A 232 1.34 6.96 16.96
N MET A 233 0.15 6.35 17.05
CA MET A 233 -1.08 7.06 17.39
C MET A 233 -1.06 7.66 18.81
N GLU A 234 -0.52 6.95 19.80
CA GLU A 234 -0.31 7.48 21.15
C GLU A 234 0.58 8.73 21.13
N THR A 235 1.67 8.72 20.36
CA THR A 235 2.51 9.91 20.11
C THR A 235 1.72 11.03 19.42
N VAL A 236 0.93 10.73 18.39
CA VAL A 236 0.09 11.73 17.68
C VAL A 236 -0.87 12.43 18.64
N HIS A 237 -1.62 11.67 19.45
CA HIS A 237 -2.50 12.23 20.48
C HIS A 237 -1.73 13.04 21.53
N SER A 238 -0.52 12.60 21.89
CA SER A 238 0.35 13.33 22.81
C SER A 238 0.79 14.68 22.24
N VAL A 239 1.16 14.74 20.95
CA VAL A 239 1.56 15.98 20.28
C VAL A 239 0.39 16.94 20.16
N ILE A 240 -0.80 16.47 19.78
CA ILE A 240 -2.01 17.30 19.73
C ILE A 240 -2.34 17.87 21.13
N SER A 241 -2.25 17.02 22.16
CA SER A 241 -2.51 17.44 23.55
C SER A 241 -1.54 18.52 24.02
N GLU A 242 -0.25 18.39 23.68
CA GLU A 242 0.79 19.38 24.00
C GLU A 242 0.57 20.69 23.23
N ALA A 243 0.29 20.59 21.93
CA ALA A 243 0.03 21.73 21.05
C ALA A 243 -1.12 22.61 21.54
N PHE A 244 -2.17 21.99 22.07
CA PHE A 244 -3.37 22.69 22.58
C PHE A 244 -3.30 23.00 24.08
N SER A 245 -2.13 22.86 24.71
CA SER A 245 -1.91 23.18 26.11
C SER A 245 -1.30 24.58 26.30
N ASN A 246 -1.31 25.07 27.54
CA ASN A 246 -0.63 26.31 27.91
C ASN A 246 0.91 26.24 27.85
N ALA A 247 1.49 25.08 27.50
CA ALA A 247 2.92 24.99 27.19
C ALA A 247 3.25 25.62 25.82
N VAL A 248 2.28 25.65 24.91
CA VAL A 248 2.42 26.18 23.54
C VAL A 248 1.54 27.41 23.32
N ILE A 249 0.33 27.43 23.89
CA ILE A 249 -0.65 28.50 23.69
C ILE A 249 -0.71 29.44 24.88
N THR A 250 -0.48 30.73 24.63
CA THR A 250 -0.85 31.84 25.51
C THR A 250 -2.05 32.56 24.89
N PRO A 251 -3.27 32.44 25.46
CA PRO A 251 -4.45 33.12 24.92
C PRO A 251 -4.27 34.64 24.87
N GLY A 252 -4.67 35.25 23.76
CA GLY A 252 -4.49 36.68 23.49
C GLY A 252 -3.15 37.02 22.81
N GLU A 253 -2.22 36.07 22.72
CA GLU A 253 -0.88 36.26 22.14
C GLU A 253 -0.58 35.25 21.02
N THR A 254 -0.70 33.95 21.29
CA THR A 254 -0.37 32.88 20.34
C THR A 254 -1.39 32.82 19.21
N THR A 255 -0.90 32.64 17.98
CA THR A 255 -1.73 32.45 16.79
C THR A 255 -1.87 30.98 16.39
N THR A 256 -2.89 30.66 15.60
CA THR A 256 -3.02 29.35 14.94
C THR A 256 -1.80 28.99 14.09
N GLU A 257 -1.17 29.97 13.43
CA GLU A 257 0.04 29.77 12.62
C GLU A 257 1.24 29.39 13.50
N ASP A 258 1.40 30.00 14.68
CA ASP A 258 2.45 29.64 15.63
C ASP A 258 2.32 28.17 16.08
N VAL A 259 1.09 27.71 16.34
CA VAL A 259 0.83 26.31 16.71
C VAL A 259 1.14 25.36 15.55
N ILE A 260 0.78 25.72 14.32
CA ILE A 260 1.10 24.95 13.11
C ILE A 260 2.62 24.79 12.95
N TRP A 261 3.40 25.86 13.11
CA TRP A 261 4.86 25.81 13.04
C TRP A 261 5.47 25.00 14.18
N TRP A 262 4.96 25.15 15.40
CA TRP A 262 5.37 24.34 16.53
C TRP A 262 5.14 22.85 16.25
N MET A 263 3.97 22.47 15.71
CA MET A 263 3.68 21.08 15.36
C MET A 263 4.64 20.54 14.29
N ARG A 264 5.00 21.35 13.28
CA ARG A 264 5.97 20.97 12.23
C ARG A 264 7.35 20.67 12.82
N GLU A 265 7.85 21.56 13.69
CA GLU A 265 9.13 21.36 14.38
C GLU A 265 9.07 20.13 15.28
N ARG A 266 7.98 19.97 16.02
CA ARG A 266 7.78 18.83 16.93
C ARG A 266 7.82 17.48 16.21
N VAL A 267 7.20 17.37 15.03
CA VAL A 267 7.22 16.15 14.20
C VAL A 267 8.66 15.79 13.80
N GLN A 268 9.43 16.78 13.35
CA GLN A 268 10.83 16.59 12.94
C GLN A 268 11.73 16.19 14.12
N ASP A 269 11.58 16.85 15.27
CA ASP A 269 12.34 16.54 16.49
C ASP A 269 12.13 15.11 16.98
N LEU A 270 10.93 14.56 16.73
CA LEU A 270 10.59 13.18 17.07
C LEU A 270 11.05 12.15 16.01
N GLY A 271 11.64 12.61 14.90
CA GLY A 271 12.12 11.77 13.80
C GLY A 271 11.00 11.25 12.88
N TYR A 272 9.82 11.87 12.93
CA TYR A 272 8.70 11.55 12.06
C TYR A 272 8.75 12.39 10.78
N GLN A 273 8.05 11.91 9.74
CA GLN A 273 7.75 12.69 8.54
C GLN A 273 6.29 13.18 8.59
N VAL A 274 5.96 14.12 7.71
CA VAL A 274 4.64 14.73 7.62
C VAL A 274 3.82 14.00 6.54
N TRP A 275 2.60 13.54 6.88
CA TRP A 275 1.67 12.97 5.89
C TRP A 275 1.01 14.10 5.07
N PHE A 276 0.52 15.12 5.77
CA PHE A 276 0.09 16.40 5.21
C PHE A 276 0.36 17.51 6.23
N GLN A 277 0.46 18.75 5.76
CA GLN A 277 0.77 19.87 6.64
C GLN A 277 -0.31 20.06 7.72
N PRO A 278 0.05 20.23 9.01
CA PRO A 278 -0.93 20.43 10.06
C PRO A 278 -1.83 21.62 9.76
N SER A 279 -3.10 21.48 10.10
CA SER A 279 -4.06 22.57 10.09
C SER A 279 -4.54 22.84 11.51
N VAL A 280 -4.73 24.12 11.86
CA VAL A 280 -5.31 24.55 13.13
C VAL A 280 -6.25 25.71 12.86
N ASP A 281 -7.50 25.55 13.24
CA ASP A 281 -8.54 26.58 13.12
C ASP A 281 -9.19 26.84 14.47
N VAL A 282 -9.76 28.04 14.63
CA VAL A 282 -10.55 28.40 15.81
C VAL A 282 -12.02 28.49 15.44
N SER A 283 -12.90 28.08 16.33
CA SER A 283 -14.33 28.37 16.26
C SER A 283 -14.71 29.29 17.40
N ARG A 284 -15.09 30.52 17.08
CA ARG A 284 -15.37 31.57 18.06
C ARG A 284 -16.88 31.81 18.17
N GLN A 285 -17.34 32.02 19.40
CA GLN A 285 -18.73 32.33 19.66
C GLN A 285 -19.17 33.57 18.86
N GLY A 286 -20.14 33.40 17.96
CA GLY A 286 -20.69 34.46 17.11
C GLY A 286 -20.06 34.58 15.72
N ASP A 287 -18.84 34.08 15.52
CA ASP A 287 -18.09 34.24 14.26
C ASP A 287 -17.98 32.93 13.44
N GLY A 288 -18.28 31.77 14.05
CA GLY A 288 -18.13 30.47 13.41
C GLY A 288 -16.66 30.03 13.32
N ARG A 289 -16.33 29.18 12.33
CA ARG A 289 -14.97 28.69 12.11
C ARG A 289 -14.14 29.75 11.36
N ILE A 290 -13.00 30.13 11.95
CA ILE A 290 -12.04 31.09 11.44
C ILE A 290 -10.76 30.31 11.09
N SER A 291 -10.38 30.36 9.81
CA SER A 291 -9.17 29.71 9.29
C SER A 291 -8.07 30.71 9.00
N GLY A 292 -6.82 30.23 8.98
CA GLY A 292 -5.62 31.06 8.76
C GLY A 292 -5.13 31.74 10.04
N ASN A 293 -4.13 32.61 9.91
CA ASN A 293 -3.41 33.21 11.03
C ASN A 293 -4.34 34.05 11.93
N THR A 294 -4.75 33.47 13.05
CA THR A 294 -5.72 34.04 13.99
C THR A 294 -5.20 33.93 15.40
N VAL A 295 -5.21 35.05 16.16
CA VAL A 295 -4.89 35.04 17.59
C VAL A 295 -5.95 34.23 18.35
N ILE A 296 -5.48 33.23 19.10
CA ILE A 296 -6.31 32.35 19.92
C ILE A 296 -6.78 33.11 21.15
N GLN A 297 -8.08 33.12 21.42
CA GLN A 297 -8.70 33.86 22.53
C GLN A 297 -9.33 32.91 23.57
N PRO A 298 -9.49 33.36 24.83
CA PRO A 298 -10.27 32.62 25.81
C PRO A 298 -11.70 32.36 25.30
N GLY A 299 -12.13 31.10 25.36
CA GLY A 299 -13.46 30.67 24.90
C GLY A 299 -13.52 30.17 23.46
N ASP A 300 -12.43 30.23 22.70
CA ASP A 300 -12.35 29.60 21.38
C ASP A 300 -12.34 28.07 21.49
N LEU A 301 -13.04 27.40 20.58
CA LEU A 301 -12.87 25.97 20.33
C LEU A 301 -11.78 25.77 19.28
N LEU A 302 -10.81 24.89 19.55
CA LEU A 302 -9.73 24.57 18.63
C LEU A 302 -10.05 23.31 17.84
N TRP A 303 -9.77 23.32 16.54
CA TRP A 303 -9.81 22.16 15.65
C TRP A 303 -8.43 21.96 15.02
N THR A 304 -8.02 20.71 14.82
CA THR A 304 -6.82 20.38 14.06
C THR A 304 -7.07 19.26 13.08
N ASP A 305 -6.25 19.22 12.04
CA ASP A 305 -6.06 18.06 11.18
C ASP A 305 -4.56 17.77 11.17
N PHE A 306 -4.18 16.59 11.65
CA PHE A 306 -2.79 16.25 11.92
C PHE A 306 -2.47 14.80 11.55
N GLY A 307 -1.53 14.64 10.62
CA GLY A 307 -1.09 13.34 10.12
C GLY A 307 0.44 13.24 10.01
N VAL A 308 0.99 12.14 10.48
CA VAL A 308 2.43 11.85 10.42
C VAL A 308 2.70 10.55 9.67
N VAL A 309 3.95 10.38 9.24
CA VAL A 309 4.47 9.15 8.67
C VAL A 309 5.66 8.67 9.49
N ALA A 310 5.63 7.39 9.89
CA ALA A 310 6.79 6.70 10.42
C ALA A 310 6.77 5.23 10.01
N MET A 311 7.92 4.69 9.59
CA MET A 311 8.05 3.28 9.19
C MET A 311 7.03 2.84 8.12
N ASN A 312 6.68 3.73 7.18
CA ASN A 312 5.65 3.54 6.14
C ASN A 312 4.20 3.35 6.67
N LEU A 313 3.97 3.75 7.92
CA LEU A 313 2.65 3.86 8.54
C LEU A 313 2.24 5.32 8.55
N HIS A 314 1.03 5.58 8.05
CA HIS A 314 0.47 6.92 7.89
C HIS A 314 -0.69 7.10 8.88
N THR A 315 -0.75 8.25 9.55
CA THR A 315 -1.87 8.63 10.42
C THR A 315 -2.63 9.81 9.84
N ASP A 316 -3.88 9.94 10.26
CA ASP A 316 -4.79 11.03 9.91
C ASP A 316 -5.74 11.20 11.10
N THR A 317 -5.70 12.36 11.77
CA THR A 317 -6.35 12.56 13.07
C THR A 317 -6.88 13.98 13.20
N GLN A 318 -8.15 14.10 13.59
CA GLN A 318 -8.88 15.34 13.85
C GLN A 318 -9.53 15.33 15.22
#